data_AF-A0A7R9VNN5-F1
#
_entry.id   AF-A0A7R9VNN5-F1
#
_cell.length_a   1.000
_cell.length_b   1.000
_cell.length_c   1.000
_cell.angle_alpha   90.00
_cell.angle_beta   90.00
_cell.angle_gamma   90.00
#
_symmetry.space_group_name_H-M   'P 1'
#
loop_
_entity.id
_entity.type
_entity.pdbx_description
1 polymer ?
#
loop_
_entity_poly.entity_id
_entity_poly.type
_entity_poly.pdbx_seq_one_letter_code
_entity_poly.pdbx_strand_id
1 'polypeptide(L)'
;TTSGLPPVDLPPTHPLRLRQALDAAKASRESNESPDKACTIAKQAFDDAIAELDTLSEESYMESTLVMQELQDILTQWTSGTIGSAEPSNKSITSVSSPQIAVDARDESPIKLDKQGLERHESLLSGDHLMQLCLLQTANGSFCLDDNLASTIGLSPDTMKRMANEASAMGESNSSSLSLDATVFATLLAVAVLRKKFASLGDIWALQEGKALDFVRKKVALLDEEVEAFIVGLQAVV
;
A
#
# COMPACT_ATOMS: atom_id res chain seq x y z
N THR A 1 27.82 24.76 -24.34
CA THR A 1 27.52 24.49 -25.77
C THR A 1 27.23 23.02 -25.91
N THR A 2 26.38 22.63 -26.88
CA THR A 2 25.82 21.26 -27.01
C THR A 2 24.84 20.90 -25.87
N SER A 3 23.68 20.28 -26.12
CA SER A 3 23.00 19.99 -27.38
C SER A 3 21.49 20.19 -27.20
N GLY A 4 20.81 20.68 -28.24
CA GLY A 4 19.36 20.55 -28.31
C GLY A 4 19.00 19.08 -28.54
N LEU A 5 18.18 18.51 -27.66
CA LEU A 5 17.42 17.30 -27.94
C LEU A 5 16.05 17.75 -28.50
N PRO A 6 15.53 17.07 -29.55
CA PRO A 6 14.24 17.44 -30.14
C PRO A 6 13.10 17.26 -29.12
N PRO A 7 11.92 17.89 -29.32
CA PRO A 7 10.73 17.54 -28.55
C PRO A 7 10.47 16.04 -28.71
N VAL A 8 10.50 15.33 -27.59
CA VAL A 8 10.54 13.88 -27.58
C VAL A 8 9.12 13.33 -27.69
N ASP A 9 8.72 13.08 -28.94
CA ASP A 9 7.50 12.38 -29.38
C ASP A 9 7.55 10.86 -29.06
N LEU A 10 8.14 10.50 -27.92
CA LEU A 10 8.16 9.15 -27.36
C LEU A 10 7.09 9.07 -26.26
N PRO A 11 6.46 7.90 -26.04
CA PRO A 11 5.47 7.73 -24.97
C PRO A 11 6.10 8.08 -23.60
N PRO A 12 5.30 8.52 -22.60
CA PRO A 12 5.82 8.96 -21.30
C PRO A 12 6.56 7.85 -20.56
N THR A 13 6.24 6.59 -20.85
CA THR A 13 6.92 5.39 -20.37
C THR A 13 8.30 5.16 -20.98
N HIS A 14 8.68 5.80 -22.08
CA HIS A 14 9.92 5.48 -22.78
C HIS A 14 11.17 5.84 -21.94
N PRO A 15 12.15 4.94 -21.75
CA PRO A 15 13.26 5.15 -20.80
C PRO A 15 14.12 6.38 -21.12
N LEU A 16 14.32 6.70 -22.41
CA LEU A 16 14.97 7.96 -22.83
C LEU A 16 14.20 9.23 -22.41
N ARG A 17 12.85 9.23 -22.48
CA ARG A 17 12.02 10.38 -22.09
C ARG A 17 12.02 10.53 -20.57
N LEU A 18 11.91 9.42 -19.84
CA LEU A 18 12.04 9.39 -18.38
C LEU A 18 13.40 9.91 -17.91
N ARG A 19 14.50 9.47 -18.54
CA ARG A 19 15.85 9.93 -18.20
C ARG A 19 16.05 11.41 -18.48
N GLN A 20 15.50 11.94 -19.58
CA GLN A 20 15.51 13.39 -19.83
C GLN A 20 14.71 14.19 -18.80
N ALA A 21 13.54 13.70 -18.37
CA ALA A 21 12.76 14.36 -17.34
C ALA A 21 13.47 14.35 -15.98
N LEU A 22 14.14 13.24 -15.64
CA LEU A 22 14.99 13.09 -14.47
C LEU A 22 16.18 14.06 -14.49
N ASP A 23 16.89 14.16 -15.62
CA ASP A 23 18.01 15.10 -15.81
C ASP A 23 17.53 16.56 -15.73
N ALA A 24 16.37 16.88 -16.32
CA ALA A 24 15.75 18.21 -16.24
C ALA A 24 15.33 18.57 -14.80
N ALA A 25 14.78 17.61 -14.04
CA ALA A 25 14.43 17.82 -12.64
C ALA A 25 15.68 18.08 -11.78
N LYS A 26 16.75 17.27 -11.95
CA LYS A 26 18.03 17.45 -11.25
C LYS A 26 18.61 18.84 -11.55
N ALA A 27 18.74 19.21 -12.83
CA ALA A 27 19.25 20.51 -13.25
C ALA A 27 18.40 21.69 -12.72
N SER A 28 17.07 21.56 -12.70
CA SER A 28 16.16 22.58 -12.15
C SER A 28 16.36 22.80 -10.65
N ARG A 29 16.80 21.78 -9.90
CA ARG A 29 17.12 21.89 -8.47
C ARG A 29 18.52 22.45 -8.24
N GLU A 30 19.51 22.01 -9.02
CA GLU A 30 20.89 22.50 -8.94
C GLU A 30 21.01 24.00 -9.29
N SER A 31 20.23 24.48 -10.26
CA SER A 31 20.29 25.87 -10.73
C SER A 31 19.62 26.89 -9.79
N ASN A 32 19.11 26.46 -8.64
CA ASN A 32 18.50 27.31 -7.60
C ASN A 32 17.26 28.12 -8.06
N GLU A 33 16.69 27.82 -9.24
CA GLU A 33 15.62 28.62 -9.84
C GLU A 33 14.26 28.42 -9.14
N SER A 34 14.02 27.21 -8.63
CA SER A 34 12.98 26.88 -7.63
C SER A 34 12.96 25.36 -7.37
N PRO A 35 13.10 24.88 -6.12
CA PRO A 35 13.03 23.44 -5.82
C PRO A 35 11.64 22.85 -6.12
N ASP A 36 10.58 23.66 -6.03
CA ASP A 36 9.19 23.27 -6.31
C ASP A 36 8.96 22.87 -7.78
N LYS A 37 9.60 23.56 -8.74
CA LYS A 37 9.56 23.16 -10.16
C LYS A 37 10.25 21.81 -10.37
N ALA A 38 11.39 21.56 -9.72
CA ALA A 38 12.09 20.29 -9.82
C ALA A 38 11.21 19.13 -9.32
N CYS A 39 10.56 19.29 -8.18
CA CYS A 39 9.58 18.33 -7.66
C CYS A 39 8.38 18.16 -8.61
N THR A 40 7.88 19.24 -9.21
CA THR A 40 6.77 19.20 -10.17
C THR A 40 7.14 18.44 -11.45
N ILE A 41 8.33 18.68 -12.01
CA ILE A 41 8.84 17.99 -13.21
C ILE A 41 9.00 16.50 -12.94
N ALA A 42 9.65 16.12 -11.83
CA ALA A 42 9.85 14.72 -11.47
C ALA A 42 8.52 14.00 -11.18
N LYS A 43 7.58 14.67 -10.47
CA LYS A 43 6.26 14.11 -10.17
C LYS A 43 5.42 13.92 -11.44
N GLN A 44 5.38 14.93 -12.33
CA GLN A 44 4.61 14.83 -13.58
C GLN A 44 5.13 13.69 -14.47
N ALA A 45 6.45 13.56 -14.60
CA ALA A 45 7.04 12.48 -15.39
C ALA A 45 6.76 11.09 -14.80
N PHE A 46 6.68 10.97 -13.47
CA PHE A 46 6.29 9.73 -12.79
C PHE A 46 4.80 9.44 -12.98
N ASP A 47 3.91 10.42 -12.74
CA ASP A 47 2.46 10.28 -12.91
C ASP A 47 2.09 9.91 -14.37
N ASP A 48 2.69 10.59 -15.35
CA ASP A 48 2.49 10.32 -16.80
C ASP A 48 2.93 8.90 -17.19
N ALA A 49 4.05 8.42 -16.62
CA ALA A 49 4.57 7.08 -16.91
C ALA A 49 3.74 5.98 -16.25
N ILE A 50 3.22 6.20 -15.04
CA ILE A 50 2.27 5.30 -14.38
C ILE A 50 0.99 5.17 -15.23
N ALA A 51 0.50 6.26 -15.82
CA ALA A 51 -0.75 6.26 -16.59
C ALA A 51 -0.72 5.40 -17.87
N GLU A 52 0.46 5.14 -18.45
CA GLU A 52 0.61 4.34 -19.67
C GLU A 52 1.48 3.07 -19.46
N LEU A 53 1.84 2.72 -18.21
CA LEU A 53 2.82 1.66 -17.90
C LEU A 53 2.43 0.27 -18.43
N ASP A 54 1.13 -0.07 -18.37
CA ASP A 54 0.54 -1.30 -18.91
C ASP A 54 0.71 -1.50 -20.42
N THR A 55 1.18 -0.49 -21.16
CA THR A 55 1.36 -0.55 -22.63
C THR A 55 2.76 -0.99 -23.08
N LEU A 56 3.70 -1.18 -22.14
CA LEU A 56 5.10 -1.52 -22.45
C LEU A 56 5.32 -2.99 -22.83
N SER A 57 6.32 -3.22 -23.68
CA SER A 57 6.91 -4.54 -23.90
C SER A 57 7.86 -4.94 -22.76
N GLU A 58 8.04 -6.24 -22.52
CA GLU A 58 8.83 -6.82 -21.42
C GLU A 58 10.26 -6.24 -21.30
N GLU A 59 10.94 -6.07 -22.45
CA GLU A 59 12.29 -5.48 -22.53
C GLU A 59 12.30 -4.00 -22.09
N SER A 60 11.33 -3.20 -22.56
CA SER A 60 11.21 -1.79 -22.19
C SER A 60 10.69 -1.60 -20.76
N TYR A 61 9.87 -2.52 -20.25
CA TYR A 61 9.30 -2.46 -18.90
C TYR A 61 10.41 -2.43 -17.82
N MET A 62 11.42 -3.29 -17.95
CA MET A 62 12.55 -3.34 -17.02
C MET A 62 13.37 -2.03 -17.01
N GLU A 63 13.68 -1.47 -18.19
CA GLU A 63 14.44 -0.20 -18.25
C GLU A 63 13.62 1.00 -17.77
N SER A 64 12.32 1.02 -18.05
CA SER A 64 11.44 2.14 -17.71
C SER A 64 11.16 2.18 -16.21
N THR A 65 10.83 1.04 -15.60
CA THR A 65 10.62 0.93 -14.15
C THR A 65 11.87 1.28 -13.34
N LEU A 66 13.07 0.95 -13.84
CA LEU A 66 14.33 1.36 -13.22
C LEU A 66 14.49 2.90 -13.17
N VAL A 67 14.15 3.62 -14.24
CA VAL A 67 14.24 5.10 -14.26
C VAL A 67 13.10 5.73 -13.46
N MET A 68 11.90 5.13 -13.43
CA MET A 68 10.81 5.55 -12.54
C MET A 68 11.17 5.41 -11.07
N GLN A 69 11.92 4.38 -10.69
CA GLN A 69 12.42 4.22 -9.33
C GLN A 69 13.48 5.27 -8.97
N GLU A 70 14.33 5.69 -9.93
CA GLU A 70 15.25 6.81 -9.71
C GLU A 70 14.51 8.16 -9.58
N LEU A 71 13.40 8.37 -10.30
CA LEU A 71 12.48 9.50 -10.10
C LEU A 71 11.82 9.48 -8.72
N GLN A 72 11.44 8.31 -8.21
CA GLN A 72 10.87 8.15 -6.86
C GLN A 72 11.89 8.41 -5.75
N ASP A 73 13.15 7.95 -5.92
CA ASP A 73 14.24 8.20 -4.97
C ASP A 73 14.52 9.70 -4.83
N ILE A 74 14.67 10.43 -5.96
CA ILE A 74 14.91 11.88 -5.89
C ILE A 74 13.74 12.62 -5.24
N LEU A 75 12.47 12.27 -5.55
CA LEU A 75 11.30 12.87 -4.91
C LEU A 75 11.29 12.60 -3.39
N THR A 76 11.65 11.38 -2.97
CA THR A 76 11.71 10.99 -1.56
C THR A 76 12.83 11.73 -0.83
N GLN A 77 14.03 11.79 -1.42
CA GLN A 77 15.16 12.55 -0.89
C GLN A 77 14.81 14.05 -0.74
N TRP A 78 14.08 14.60 -1.70
CA TRP A 78 13.78 16.03 -1.77
C TRP A 78 12.66 16.47 -0.83
N THR A 79 11.73 15.57 -0.51
CA THR A 79 10.64 15.78 0.46
C THR A 79 11.04 15.37 1.89
N SER A 80 11.87 14.34 2.07
CA SER A 80 12.37 13.94 3.40
C SER A 80 13.20 15.04 4.07
N GLY A 81 13.86 15.89 3.29
CA GLY A 81 14.56 17.08 3.78
C GLY A 81 13.66 18.19 4.34
N THR A 82 12.33 18.12 4.16
CA THR A 82 11.38 19.12 4.70
C THR A 82 10.71 18.66 6.00
N ILE A 83 10.90 17.41 6.44
CA ILE A 83 10.36 16.88 7.71
C ILE A 83 11.38 17.11 8.84
N GLY A 84 11.71 18.37 9.07
CA GLY A 84 12.72 18.77 10.05
C GLY A 84 12.85 20.28 10.21
N SER A 85 12.10 20.85 11.17
CA SER A 85 12.14 22.26 11.60
C SER A 85 11.42 23.29 10.71
N ALA A 86 10.08 23.34 10.77
CA ALA A 86 9.31 24.58 10.55
C ALA A 86 7.92 24.58 11.23
N GLU A 87 7.82 25.22 12.38
CA GLU A 87 6.61 25.80 12.99
C GLU A 87 7.10 27.02 13.80
N PRO A 88 6.33 28.13 13.97
CA PRO A 88 5.07 28.50 13.31
C PRO A 88 5.17 29.85 12.56
N SER A 89 4.15 30.20 11.76
CA SER A 89 3.87 31.61 11.41
C SER A 89 2.39 31.86 11.13
N ASN A 90 1.74 32.31 12.19
CA ASN A 90 0.50 33.06 12.21
C ASN A 90 0.45 34.21 11.16
N LYS A 91 -0.71 34.35 10.49
CA LYS A 91 -1.16 35.64 9.97
C LYS A 91 -2.69 35.74 9.98
N SER A 92 -3.19 36.14 11.14
CA SER A 92 -4.57 36.56 11.35
C SER A 92 -4.78 37.99 10.84
N ILE A 93 -5.68 38.20 9.87
CA ILE A 93 -6.29 39.51 9.57
C ILE A 93 -7.82 39.33 9.43
N THR A 94 -8.50 39.58 10.55
CA THR A 94 -9.83 40.20 10.75
C THR A 94 -10.97 40.07 9.72
N SER A 95 -12.15 39.65 10.22
CA SER A 95 -13.48 40.33 10.17
C SER A 95 -13.91 41.03 8.85
N VAL A 96 -15.08 40.79 8.26
CA VAL A 96 -16.47 40.74 8.79
C VAL A 96 -17.38 40.00 7.77
N SER A 97 -18.62 39.56 8.04
CA SER A 97 -19.52 39.69 9.22
C SER A 97 -20.58 38.56 9.28
N SER A 98 -21.36 38.52 10.36
CA SER A 98 -22.70 37.91 10.42
C SER A 98 -23.80 39.02 10.44
N PRO A 99 -25.09 38.68 10.28
CA PRO A 99 -25.90 38.33 11.46
C PRO A 99 -26.86 37.15 11.27
N GLN A 100 -27.38 36.66 12.41
CA GLN A 100 -28.24 35.49 12.57
C GLN A 100 -29.72 35.78 12.27
N ILE A 101 -30.49 34.73 11.97
CA ILE A 101 -31.92 34.62 12.32
C ILE A 101 -32.10 33.34 13.15
N ALA A 102 -33.05 33.35 14.10
CA ALA A 102 -33.06 32.49 15.27
C ALA A 102 -34.32 31.60 15.37
N VAL A 103 -34.22 30.56 16.22
CA VAL A 103 -35.29 29.73 16.88
C VAL A 103 -36.28 29.00 15.93
N ASP A 104 -36.67 27.74 16.19
CA ASP A 104 -37.45 27.32 17.36
C ASP A 104 -37.51 25.78 17.61
N ALA A 105 -37.96 25.41 18.82
CA ALA A 105 -38.60 24.18 19.29
C ALA A 105 -38.16 22.76 18.83
N ARG A 106 -37.57 22.03 19.79
CA ARG A 106 -37.95 20.68 20.30
C ARG A 106 -38.91 19.80 19.46
N ASP A 107 -38.45 18.58 19.18
CA ASP A 107 -39.21 17.36 19.51
C ASP A 107 -38.23 16.25 19.98
N GLU A 108 -38.66 15.39 20.91
CA GLU A 108 -37.78 14.43 21.61
C GLU A 108 -38.36 13.01 21.54
N SER A 109 -37.82 12.16 20.64
CA SER A 109 -37.77 10.67 20.74
C SER A 109 -37.39 10.02 19.40
N PRO A 110 -36.88 8.77 19.37
CA PRO A 110 -36.02 8.10 20.35
C PRO A 110 -34.67 7.66 19.71
N ILE A 111 -33.75 7.16 20.55
CA ILE A 111 -32.41 6.70 20.18
C ILE A 111 -32.45 5.73 18.99
N LYS A 112 -31.92 6.14 17.84
CA LYS A 112 -31.59 5.25 16.73
C LYS A 112 -30.08 5.11 16.70
N LEU A 113 -29.59 3.92 17.05
CA LEU A 113 -28.17 3.66 17.23
C LEU A 113 -27.41 4.05 15.95
N ASP A 114 -26.51 5.01 16.11
CA ASP A 114 -25.81 5.65 15.03
C ASP A 114 -24.91 4.63 14.29
N LYS A 115 -24.92 4.67 12.96
CA LYS A 115 -24.14 3.75 12.09
C LYS A 115 -22.78 4.31 11.69
N GLN A 116 -22.34 5.43 12.27
CA GLN A 116 -21.04 6.05 12.01
C GLN A 116 -19.97 5.34 12.86
N GLY A 117 -19.57 4.15 12.41
CA GLY A 117 -18.60 3.32 13.12
C GLY A 117 -17.84 2.31 12.26
N LEU A 118 -17.95 2.38 10.92
CA LEU A 118 -17.16 1.52 10.03
C LEU A 118 -16.89 2.08 8.63
N GLU A 119 -16.56 3.37 8.53
CA GLU A 119 -15.77 3.85 7.38
C GLU A 119 -14.30 3.45 7.59
N ARG A 120 -14.04 2.14 7.60
CA ARG A 120 -12.67 1.62 7.55
C ARG A 120 -12.16 1.79 6.13
N HIS A 121 -11.44 2.89 5.92
CA HIS A 121 -10.37 3.06 4.94
C HIS A 121 -10.15 1.82 4.05
N GLU A 122 -10.88 1.72 2.94
CA GLU A 122 -10.47 0.88 1.81
C GLU A 122 -9.31 1.60 1.11
N SER A 123 -8.16 1.65 1.80
CA SER A 123 -6.89 1.87 1.16
C SER A 123 -6.67 0.68 0.23
N LEU A 124 -7.05 0.85 -1.03
CA LEU A 124 -6.72 -0.04 -2.14
C LEU A 124 -5.21 -0.28 -2.08
N LEU A 125 -4.82 -1.52 -1.76
CA LEU A 125 -3.42 -1.88 -1.65
C LEU A 125 -2.81 -1.80 -3.06
N SER A 126 -2.02 -0.76 -3.32
CA SER A 126 -1.25 -0.58 -4.56
C SER A 126 -0.37 -1.81 -4.86
N GLY A 127 0.07 -1.97 -6.10
CA GLY A 127 1.05 -3.00 -6.50
C GLY A 127 2.32 -2.99 -5.64
N ASP A 128 2.70 -1.84 -5.07
CA ASP A 128 3.78 -1.71 -4.07
C ASP A 128 3.57 -2.62 -2.85
N HIS A 129 2.33 -2.74 -2.36
CA HIS A 129 1.99 -3.59 -1.21
C HIS A 129 2.07 -5.08 -1.57
N LEU A 130 1.83 -5.45 -2.84
CA LEU A 130 2.06 -6.81 -3.32
C LEU A 130 3.56 -7.15 -3.33
N MET A 131 4.38 -6.24 -3.84
CA MET A 131 5.84 -6.39 -3.83
C MET A 131 6.35 -6.47 -2.38
N GLN A 132 5.83 -5.64 -1.49
CA GLN A 132 6.22 -5.64 -0.09
C GLN A 132 5.75 -6.92 0.65
N LEU A 133 4.57 -7.47 0.33
CA LEU A 133 4.19 -8.82 0.78
C LEU A 133 5.17 -9.89 0.27
N CYS A 134 5.57 -9.83 -1.00
CA CYS A 134 6.55 -10.77 -1.55
C CYS A 134 7.92 -10.70 -0.85
N LEU A 135 8.35 -9.50 -0.42
CA LEU A 135 9.58 -9.28 0.34
C LEU A 135 9.48 -9.71 1.81
N LEU A 136 8.29 -9.69 2.40
CA LEU A 136 8.04 -10.14 3.79
C LEU A 136 7.94 -11.66 3.90
N GLN A 137 7.77 -12.40 2.80
CA GLN A 137 7.79 -13.86 2.83
C GLN A 137 9.20 -14.37 3.11
N THR A 138 9.34 -15.16 4.18
CA THR A 138 10.63 -15.77 4.53
C THR A 138 10.99 -16.92 3.58
N ALA A 139 12.27 -17.32 3.57
CA ALA A 139 12.79 -18.33 2.64
C ALA A 139 12.13 -19.73 2.72
N ASN A 140 11.38 -20.03 3.80
CA ASN A 140 10.64 -21.28 3.96
C ASN A 140 9.17 -21.18 3.50
N GLY A 141 8.71 -20.00 3.05
CA GLY A 141 7.32 -19.73 2.67
C GLY A 141 6.45 -19.04 3.74
N SER A 142 6.89 -18.96 4.99
CA SER A 142 6.08 -18.40 6.08
C SER A 142 6.16 -16.88 6.18
N PHE A 143 5.12 -16.30 6.77
CA PHE A 143 5.05 -14.90 7.19
C PHE A 143 5.10 -14.81 8.73
N CYS A 144 5.61 -13.69 9.24
CA CYS A 144 5.71 -13.42 10.67
C CYS A 144 4.64 -12.40 11.13
N LEU A 145 4.18 -12.53 12.37
CA LEU A 145 3.10 -11.73 12.95
C LEU A 145 3.62 -10.37 13.49
N ASP A 146 4.15 -9.54 12.60
CA ASP A 146 4.84 -8.29 12.93
C ASP A 146 4.13 -7.05 12.35
N ASP A 147 4.45 -5.86 12.88
CA ASP A 147 3.93 -4.56 12.43
C ASP A 147 4.14 -4.31 10.94
N ASN A 148 5.22 -4.84 10.35
CA ASN A 148 5.48 -4.76 8.92
C ASN A 148 4.41 -5.49 8.10
N LEU A 149 4.00 -6.70 8.52
CA LEU A 149 2.92 -7.43 7.86
C LEU A 149 1.60 -6.69 8.04
N ALA A 150 1.31 -6.24 9.28
CA ALA A 150 0.09 -5.52 9.62
C ALA A 150 -0.09 -4.26 8.76
N SER A 151 0.94 -3.42 8.69
CA SER A 151 1.00 -2.23 7.83
C SER A 151 0.78 -2.59 6.35
N THR A 152 1.47 -3.62 5.85
CA THR A 152 1.40 -3.99 4.43
C THR A 152 0.04 -4.54 4.00
N ILE A 153 -0.70 -5.22 4.89
CA ILE A 153 -2.07 -5.69 4.60
C ILE A 153 -3.17 -4.67 4.93
N GLY A 154 -2.80 -3.52 5.53
CA GLY A 154 -3.73 -2.48 5.96
C GLY A 154 -4.50 -2.80 7.24
N LEU A 155 -3.96 -3.64 8.13
CA LEU A 155 -4.53 -3.92 9.46
C LEU A 155 -3.71 -3.26 10.56
N SER A 156 -4.39 -2.91 11.66
CA SER A 156 -3.70 -2.54 12.91
C SER A 156 -3.06 -3.79 13.54
N PRO A 157 -1.84 -3.69 14.12
CA PRO A 157 -1.17 -4.82 14.79
C PRO A 157 -2.00 -5.36 15.95
N ASP A 158 -2.72 -4.51 16.70
CA ASP A 158 -3.67 -4.94 17.74
C ASP A 158 -4.82 -5.78 17.18
N THR A 159 -5.31 -5.45 15.98
CA THR A 159 -6.39 -6.21 15.33
C THR A 159 -5.88 -7.58 14.88
N MET A 160 -4.73 -7.61 14.20
CA MET A 160 -4.06 -8.84 13.79
C MET A 160 -3.78 -9.76 14.99
N LYS A 161 -3.28 -9.22 16.10
CA LYS A 161 -2.94 -9.99 17.31
C LYS A 161 -4.17 -10.52 18.04
N ARG A 162 -5.31 -9.80 18.01
CA ARG A 162 -6.60 -10.31 18.49
C ARG A 162 -7.08 -11.48 17.65
N MET A 163 -7.08 -11.34 16.32
CA MET A 163 -7.49 -12.43 15.41
C MET A 163 -6.60 -13.68 15.58
N ALA A 164 -5.30 -13.51 15.81
CA ALA A 164 -4.39 -14.62 16.11
C ALA A 164 -4.77 -15.34 17.42
N ASN A 165 -5.04 -14.60 18.50
CA ASN A 165 -5.48 -15.18 19.78
C ASN A 165 -6.85 -15.88 19.66
N GLU A 166 -7.78 -15.30 18.91
CA GLU A 166 -9.11 -15.89 18.65
C GLU A 166 -8.99 -17.18 17.82
N ALA A 167 -8.11 -17.20 16.81
CA ALA A 167 -7.80 -18.40 16.04
C ALA A 167 -7.18 -19.52 16.89
N SER A 168 -6.26 -19.20 17.80
CA SER A 168 -5.72 -20.18 18.76
C SER A 168 -6.79 -20.70 19.72
N ALA A 169 -7.74 -19.87 20.16
CA ALA A 169 -8.81 -20.27 21.07
C ALA A 169 -9.89 -21.16 20.41
N MET A 170 -10.16 -20.98 19.11
CA MET A 170 -11.09 -21.85 18.36
C MET A 170 -10.62 -23.32 18.31
N GLY A 171 -9.31 -23.58 18.42
CA GLY A 171 -8.72 -24.92 18.41
C GLY A 171 -8.96 -25.76 19.68
N GLU A 172 -9.50 -25.19 20.76
CA GLU A 172 -9.69 -25.91 22.04
C GLU A 172 -11.05 -26.61 22.18
N SER A 173 -12.02 -26.31 21.32
CA SER A 173 -13.40 -26.80 21.45
C SER A 173 -13.69 -28.13 20.74
N ASN A 174 -12.89 -28.48 19.73
CA ASN A 174 -13.01 -29.73 18.97
C ASN A 174 -11.83 -30.65 19.35
N SER A 175 -12.06 -31.97 19.43
CA SER A 175 -11.09 -32.93 19.99
C SER A 175 -9.81 -33.18 19.17
N SER A 176 -9.55 -32.35 18.15
CA SER A 176 -8.31 -32.30 17.38
C SER A 176 -7.53 -31.06 17.85
N SER A 177 -6.45 -31.26 18.61
CA SER A 177 -5.66 -30.16 19.19
C SER A 177 -4.92 -29.36 18.12
N LEU A 178 -5.62 -28.41 17.52
CA LEU A 178 -5.15 -27.51 16.48
C LEU A 178 -4.73 -26.18 17.10
N SER A 179 -3.59 -26.21 17.80
CA SER A 179 -2.90 -24.99 18.18
C SER A 179 -2.28 -24.35 16.93
N LEU A 180 -3.00 -23.43 16.29
CA LEU A 180 -2.42 -22.56 15.27
C LEU A 180 -1.39 -21.67 15.95
N ASP A 181 -0.12 -21.96 15.67
CA ASP A 181 1.00 -21.08 15.99
C ASP A 181 0.83 -19.74 15.27
N ALA A 182 1.27 -18.64 15.90
CA ALA A 182 1.17 -17.28 15.34
C ALA A 182 1.76 -17.17 13.93
N THR A 183 2.80 -17.96 13.62
CA THR A 183 3.42 -18.05 12.29
C THR A 183 2.49 -18.65 11.24
N VAL A 184 1.72 -19.68 11.60
CA VAL A 184 0.74 -20.33 10.72
C VAL A 184 -0.42 -19.37 10.45
N PHE A 185 -0.93 -18.74 11.52
CA PHE A 185 -1.98 -17.74 11.40
C PHE A 185 -1.58 -16.56 10.50
N ALA A 186 -0.39 -15.98 10.71
CA ALA A 186 0.15 -14.90 9.87
C ALA A 186 0.29 -15.33 8.39
N THR A 187 0.73 -16.56 8.16
CA THR A 187 0.87 -17.12 6.81
C THR A 187 -0.48 -17.30 6.10
N LEU A 188 -1.50 -17.81 6.80
CA LEU A 188 -2.86 -17.95 6.26
C LEU A 188 -3.54 -16.60 6.03
N LEU A 189 -3.30 -15.62 6.92
CA LEU A 189 -3.79 -14.25 6.77
C LEU A 189 -3.17 -13.55 5.56
N ALA A 190 -1.86 -13.73 5.32
CA ALA A 190 -1.20 -13.22 4.13
C ALA A 190 -1.80 -13.83 2.84
N VAL A 191 -2.04 -15.15 2.81
CA VAL A 191 -2.70 -15.82 1.65
C VAL A 191 -4.13 -15.33 1.44
N ALA A 192 -4.91 -15.14 2.50
CA ALA A 192 -6.27 -14.60 2.42
C ALA A 192 -6.29 -13.18 1.81
N VAL A 193 -5.35 -12.31 2.24
CA VAL A 193 -5.18 -10.95 1.69
C VAL A 193 -4.72 -11.00 0.23
N LEU A 194 -3.75 -11.85 -0.11
CA LEU A 194 -3.28 -12.06 -1.50
C LEU A 194 -4.45 -12.40 -2.42
N ARG A 195 -5.20 -13.44 -2.10
CA ARG A 195 -6.36 -13.88 -2.89
C ARG A 195 -7.48 -12.85 -2.99
N LYS A 196 -7.73 -12.06 -1.92
CA LYS A 196 -8.85 -11.10 -1.90
C LYS A 196 -8.49 -9.76 -2.56
N LYS A 197 -7.38 -9.14 -2.15
CA LYS A 197 -7.02 -7.77 -2.57
C LYS A 197 -6.20 -7.73 -3.85
N PHE A 198 -5.52 -8.82 -4.22
CA PHE A 198 -4.68 -8.89 -5.41
C PHE A 198 -5.17 -9.93 -6.43
N ALA A 199 -6.46 -10.30 -6.41
CA ALA A 199 -7.06 -11.29 -7.30
C ALA A 199 -6.75 -11.09 -8.80
N SER A 200 -6.60 -9.83 -9.24
CA SER A 200 -6.24 -9.44 -10.61
C SER A 200 -4.78 -9.70 -10.99
N LEU A 201 -3.89 -9.95 -10.03
CA LEU A 201 -2.45 -10.13 -10.20
C LEU A 201 -2.01 -11.59 -9.91
N GLY A 202 -2.90 -12.55 -10.18
CA GLY A 202 -2.76 -13.98 -9.83
C GLY A 202 -1.39 -14.58 -10.15
N ASP A 203 -0.90 -14.36 -11.37
CA ASP A 203 0.38 -14.90 -11.85
C ASP A 203 1.60 -14.42 -11.04
N ILE A 204 1.51 -13.25 -10.40
CA ILE A 204 2.61 -12.67 -9.60
C ILE A 204 2.71 -13.36 -8.23
N TRP A 205 1.59 -13.66 -7.57
CA TRP A 205 1.58 -14.21 -6.21
C TRP A 205 1.33 -15.71 -6.11
N ALA A 206 0.90 -16.40 -7.19
CA ALA A 206 0.69 -17.85 -7.18
C ALA A 206 1.91 -18.64 -6.66
N LEU A 207 3.13 -18.19 -6.98
CA LEU A 207 4.36 -18.81 -6.47
C LEU A 207 4.53 -18.62 -4.95
N GLN A 208 4.14 -17.47 -4.42
CA GLN A 208 4.27 -17.13 -3.00
C GLN A 208 3.18 -17.81 -2.18
N GLU A 209 1.95 -17.89 -2.71
CA GLU A 209 0.88 -18.74 -2.17
C GLU A 209 1.33 -20.20 -2.10
N GLY A 210 1.85 -20.76 -3.19
CA GLY A 210 2.29 -22.16 -3.22
C GLY A 210 3.31 -22.50 -2.13
N LYS A 211 4.28 -21.61 -1.88
CA LYS A 211 5.24 -21.73 -0.77
C LYS A 211 4.58 -21.59 0.61
N ALA A 212 3.65 -20.64 0.75
CA ALA A 212 2.94 -20.40 2.01
C ALA A 212 2.07 -21.60 2.41
N LEU A 213 1.33 -22.18 1.46
CA LEU A 213 0.51 -23.37 1.69
C LEU A 213 1.35 -24.63 1.91
N ASP A 214 2.48 -24.80 1.19
CA ASP A 214 3.44 -25.87 1.45
C ASP A 214 4.05 -25.78 2.87
N PHE A 215 4.38 -24.57 3.34
CA PHE A 215 4.78 -24.35 4.73
C PHE A 215 3.68 -24.76 5.72
N VAL A 216 2.43 -24.32 5.50
CA VAL A 216 1.30 -24.65 6.39
C VAL A 216 1.06 -26.17 6.43
N ARG A 217 0.99 -26.84 5.28
CA ARG A 217 0.82 -28.31 5.19
C ARG A 217 1.94 -29.09 5.89
N LYS A 218 3.18 -28.57 5.87
CA LYS A 218 4.32 -29.17 6.59
C LYS A 218 4.27 -28.91 8.10
N LYS A 219 3.62 -27.83 8.53
CA LYS A 219 3.58 -27.38 9.93
C LYS A 219 2.35 -27.89 10.69
N VAL A 220 1.23 -28.09 10.01
CA VAL A 220 -0.04 -28.51 10.60
C VAL A 220 -0.65 -29.65 9.77
N ALA A 221 -1.10 -30.71 10.45
CA ALA A 221 -1.79 -31.84 9.83
C ALA A 221 -3.28 -31.54 9.58
N LEU A 222 -3.58 -30.38 8.99
CA LEU A 222 -4.92 -30.02 8.51
C LEU A 222 -5.21 -30.66 7.16
N LEU A 223 -6.48 -30.95 6.89
CA LEU A 223 -6.94 -31.24 5.54
C LEU A 223 -6.96 -29.95 4.70
N ASP A 224 -6.73 -30.07 3.39
CA ASP A 224 -6.81 -28.92 2.47
C ASP A 224 -8.17 -28.21 2.55
N GLU A 225 -9.26 -28.94 2.77
CA GLU A 225 -10.60 -28.37 2.98
C GLU A 225 -10.70 -27.48 4.23
N GLU A 226 -9.98 -27.81 5.31
CA GLU A 226 -9.94 -27.00 6.54
C GLU A 226 -9.08 -25.75 6.36
N VAL A 227 -7.95 -25.88 5.65
CA VAL A 227 -7.08 -24.75 5.30
C VAL A 227 -7.83 -23.75 4.41
N GLU A 228 -8.53 -24.25 3.39
CA GLU A 228 -9.35 -23.44 2.49
C GLU A 228 -10.53 -22.78 3.23
N ALA A 229 -11.25 -23.50 4.10
CA ALA A 229 -12.31 -22.92 4.92
C ALA A 229 -11.80 -21.81 5.84
N PHE A 230 -10.59 -21.96 6.40
CA PHE A 230 -9.95 -20.94 7.23
C PHE A 230 -9.56 -19.70 6.42
N ILE A 231 -8.98 -19.88 5.22
CA ILE A 231 -8.64 -18.79 4.29
C ILE A 231 -9.91 -18.02 3.90
N VAL A 232 -11.00 -18.70 3.52
CA VAL A 232 -12.28 -18.06 3.19
C VAL A 232 -12.86 -17.31 4.40
N GLY A 233 -12.73 -17.87 5.60
CA GLY A 233 -13.10 -17.18 6.85
C GLY A 233 -12.32 -15.89 7.07
N LEU A 234 -11.00 -15.90 6.85
CA LEU A 234 -10.17 -14.69 6.94
C LEU A 234 -10.48 -13.67 5.83
N GLN A 235 -10.80 -14.13 4.62
CA GLN A 235 -11.25 -13.26 3.52
C GLN A 235 -12.56 -12.51 3.83
N ALA A 236 -13.40 -13.00 4.76
CA ALA A 236 -14.56 -12.25 5.22
C ALA A 236 -14.20 -11.07 6.16
N VAL A 237 -12.98 -11.06 6.73
CA VAL A 237 -12.52 -10.09 7.75
C VAL A 237 -11.57 -9.03 7.19
N VAL A 238 -10.73 -9.38 6.20
CA VAL A 238 -9.70 -8.49 5.58
C VAL A 238 -10.19 -7.72 4.36
#